data_AF-A0A1M3QRY9-F1
#
_entry.id   AF-A0A1M3QRY9-F1
#
_cell.length_a   1.000
_cell.length_b   1.000
_cell.length_c   1.000
_cell.angle_alpha   90.00
_cell.angle_beta   90.00
_cell.angle_gamma   90.00
#
_symmetry.space_group_name_H-M   'P 1'
#
loop_
_entity.id
_entity.type
_entity.pdbx_description
1 polymer ?
#
loop_
_entity_poly.entity_id
_entity_poly.type
_entity_poly.pdbx_seq_one_letter_code
_entity_poly.pdbx_strand_id
1 'polypeptide(L)'
;MPALVSRDDKDQADRPSGSPPPAHEASLDGQVHAAAVSMGEAAAQGDGEAVIGAFAKVQQGCMGCHRSFRKRFVQHFHQQG
;
A
#
# COMPACT_ATOMS: atom_id res chain seq x y z
N MET A 1 -29.72 16.59 5.23
CA MET A 1 -28.49 15.94 5.73
C MET A 1 -28.71 14.43 5.71
N PRO A 2 -28.36 13.67 4.68
CA PRO A 2 -28.36 12.22 4.79
C PRO A 2 -27.02 11.72 5.32
N ALA A 3 -27.13 10.69 6.16
CA ALA A 3 -26.09 10.06 6.93
C ALA A 3 -25.15 9.18 6.10
N LEU A 4 -23.93 9.05 6.63
CA LEU A 4 -22.93 7.97 6.53
C LEU A 4 -23.28 6.81 5.58
N VAL A 5 -22.50 6.69 4.49
CA VAL A 5 -22.39 5.43 3.75
C VAL A 5 -21.35 4.55 4.44
N SER A 6 -21.82 3.45 5.02
CA SER A 6 -21.01 2.30 5.42
C SER A 6 -20.07 1.90 4.29
N ARG A 7 -18.76 1.93 4.55
CA ARG A 7 -17.77 1.34 3.66
C ARG A 7 -17.53 -0.05 4.19
N ASP A 8 -18.09 -1.04 3.49
CA ASP A 8 -17.79 -2.45 3.66
C ASP A 8 -16.28 -2.66 3.88
N ASP A 9 -15.94 -3.14 5.07
CA ASP A 9 -14.62 -3.56 5.58
C ASP A 9 -14.11 -4.81 4.85
N LYS A 10 -14.55 -5.05 3.60
CA LYS A 10 -14.73 -6.41 3.09
C LYS A 10 -13.98 -6.71 1.80
N ASP A 11 -12.79 -6.14 1.59
CA ASP A 11 -11.92 -6.52 0.46
C ASP A 11 -10.41 -6.43 0.76
N GLN A 12 -9.98 -6.42 2.02
CA GLN A 12 -8.55 -6.29 2.37
C GLN A 12 -7.79 -7.63 2.50
N ALA A 13 -8.44 -8.79 2.36
CA ALA A 13 -7.90 -10.06 2.88
C ALA A 13 -7.69 -11.19 1.86
N ASP A 14 -7.58 -10.94 0.55
CA ASP A 14 -7.28 -12.04 -0.39
C ASP A 14 -6.21 -11.65 -1.43
N ARG A 15 -4.94 -11.88 -1.06
CA ARG A 15 -3.89 -12.12 -2.05
C ARG A 15 -3.47 -13.59 -1.97
N PRO A 16 -3.63 -14.39 -3.04
CA PRO A 16 -3.20 -15.77 -3.03
C PRO A 16 -1.67 -15.85 -3.03
N SER A 17 -1.15 -16.67 -2.11
CA SER A 17 0.26 -16.96 -1.89
C SER A 17 0.87 -17.72 -3.07
N GLY A 18 1.57 -17.01 -3.94
CA GLY A 18 2.40 -17.57 -5.00
C GLY A 18 3.80 -16.99 -4.96
N SER A 19 4.68 -17.64 -4.19
CA SER A 19 6.08 -17.27 -3.88
C SER A 19 6.25 -16.01 -3.02
N PRO A 20 7.06 -16.06 -1.94
CA PRO A 20 7.35 -14.87 -1.15
C PRO A 20 8.12 -13.88 -2.02
N PRO A 21 7.74 -12.58 -2.03
CA PRO A 21 8.54 -11.58 -2.70
C PRO A 21 9.95 -11.60 -2.10
N PRO A 22 11.02 -11.36 -2.89
CA PRO A 22 12.37 -11.18 -2.37
C PRO A 22 12.37 -10.22 -1.17
N ALA A 23 13.23 -10.46 -0.18
CA ALA A 23 13.15 -9.82 1.14
C ALA A 23 13.03 -8.28 1.13
N HIS A 24 13.55 -7.63 0.09
CA HIS A 24 13.43 -6.19 -0.12
C HIS A 24 12.05 -5.71 -0.61
N GLU A 25 11.32 -6.54 -1.36
CA GLU A 25 9.95 -6.28 -1.82
C GLU A 25 8.96 -6.53 -0.67
N ALA A 26 9.17 -7.58 0.14
CA ALA A 26 8.40 -7.82 1.37
C ALA A 26 8.49 -6.64 2.35
N SER A 27 9.66 -6.00 2.44
CA SER A 27 9.87 -4.87 3.35
C SER A 27 9.12 -3.60 2.90
N LEU A 28 9.13 -3.27 1.61
CA LEU A 28 8.44 -2.07 1.10
C LEU A 28 6.93 -2.27 0.99
N ASP A 29 6.49 -3.44 0.55
CA ASP A 29 5.06 -3.81 0.54
C ASP A 29 4.48 -3.81 1.96
N GLY A 30 5.17 -4.45 2.91
CA GLY A 30 4.78 -4.45 4.32
C GLY A 30 4.74 -3.06 4.94
N GLN A 31 5.68 -2.17 4.60
CA GLN A 31 5.68 -0.77 5.05
C GLN A 31 4.49 0.02 4.50
N VAL A 32 4.16 -0.17 3.21
CA VAL A 32 2.99 0.48 2.59
C VAL A 32 1.70 -0.03 3.24
N HIS A 33 1.58 -1.34 3.45
CA HIS A 33 0.42 -1.93 4.09
C HIS A 33 0.22 -1.40 5.52
N ALA A 34 1.26 -1.45 6.36
CA ALA A 34 1.18 -0.94 7.72
C ALA A 34 0.82 0.55 7.79
N ALA A 35 1.39 1.37 6.89
CA ALA A 35 1.05 2.79 6.82
C ALA A 35 -0.39 3.04 6.35
N ALA A 36 -0.90 2.23 5.41
CA ALA A 36 -2.28 2.32 4.94
C ALA A 36 -3.29 1.93 6.04
N VAL A 37 -3.01 0.89 6.82
CA VAL A 37 -3.81 0.50 7.99
C VAL A 37 -3.86 1.66 9.00
N SER A 38 -2.70 2.19 9.38
CA SER A 38 -2.61 3.33 10.31
C SER A 38 -3.34 4.57 9.81
N MET A 39 -3.30 4.84 8.50
CA MET A 39 -4.05 5.94 7.88
C MET A 39 -5.57 5.75 8.02
N GLY A 40 -6.07 4.51 7.87
CA GLY A 40 -7.48 4.17 8.08
C GLY A 40 -7.91 4.34 9.53
N GLU A 41 -7.10 3.88 10.48
CA GLU A 41 -7.35 4.03 11.92
C GLU A 41 -7.40 5.51 12.35
N ALA A 42 -6.47 6.34 11.85
CA ALA A 42 -6.45 7.77 12.10
C ALA A 42 -7.69 8.48 11.51
N ALA A 43 -8.09 8.10 10.30
CA ALA A 43 -9.28 8.63 9.65
C ALA A 43 -10.56 8.29 10.44
N ALA A 44 -10.66 7.07 10.98
CA ALA A 44 -11.79 6.65 11.82
C ALA A 44 -11.90 7.45 13.13
N GLN A 45 -10.77 7.97 13.63
CA GLN A 45 -10.70 8.80 14.83
C GLN A 45 -10.88 10.31 14.55
N GLY A 46 -10.94 10.72 13.28
CA GLY A 46 -10.98 12.13 12.89
C GLY A 46 -9.65 12.88 13.09
N ASP A 47 -8.54 12.15 13.26
CA ASP A 47 -7.21 12.74 13.45
C ASP A 47 -6.57 13.08 12.09
N GLY A 48 -6.83 14.30 11.62
CA GLY A 48 -6.35 14.77 10.32
C GLY A 48 -4.82 14.86 10.21
N GLU A 49 -4.12 15.22 11.29
CA GLU A 49 -2.65 15.30 11.27
C GLU A 49 -2.03 13.91 11.15
N ALA A 50 -2.56 12.94 11.91
CA ALA A 50 -2.12 11.54 11.80
C ALA A 50 -2.42 10.95 10.42
N VAL A 51 -3.57 11.27 9.81
CA VAL A 51 -3.87 10.86 8.43
C VAL A 51 -2.83 11.39 7.44
N ILE A 52 -2.48 12.69 7.51
CA ILE A 52 -1.48 13.29 6.62
C ILE A 52 -0.11 12.62 6.81
N GLY A 53 0.30 12.38 8.05
CA GLY A 53 1.56 11.71 8.37
C GLY A 53 1.62 10.28 7.84
N ALA A 54 0.55 9.50 8.02
CA ALA A 54 0.46 8.13 7.50
C ALA A 54 0.41 8.10 5.96
N PHE A 55 -0.30 9.05 5.33
CA PHE A 55 -0.37 9.16 3.88
C PHE A 55 1.00 9.48 3.25
N ALA A 56 1.82 10.32 3.89
CA ALA A 56 3.18 10.58 3.43
C ALA A 56 4.02 9.30 3.39
N LYS A 57 3.89 8.42 4.39
CA LYS A 57 4.58 7.13 4.44
C LYS A 57 4.14 6.19 3.33
N VAL A 58 2.83 6.13 3.03
CA VAL A 58 2.30 5.38 1.88
C VAL A 58 2.93 5.85 0.58
N GLN A 59 2.92 7.17 0.33
CA GLN A 59 3.50 7.74 -0.90
C GLN A 59 4.99 7.42 -1.04
N GLN A 60 5.74 7.51 0.06
CA GLN A 60 7.17 7.18 0.09
C GLN A 60 7.43 5.71 -0.24
N GLY A 61 6.66 4.79 0.35
CA GLY A 61 6.77 3.35 0.09
C GLY A 61 6.46 2.99 -1.37
N CYS A 62 5.37 3.55 -1.93
CA CYS A 62 5.02 3.39 -3.35
C CYS A 62 6.17 3.85 -4.26
N MET A 63 6.72 5.03 -4.00
CA MET A 63 7.84 5.57 -4.78
C MET A 63 9.15 4.79 -4.59
N GLY A 64 9.38 4.22 -3.41
CA GLY A 64 10.52 3.35 -3.13
C GLY A 64 10.45 2.05 -3.94
N CYS A 65 9.28 1.40 -3.92
CA CYS A 65 9.03 0.19 -4.70
C CYS A 65 9.17 0.44 -6.20
N HIS A 66 8.50 1.47 -6.73
CA HIS A 66 8.59 1.82 -8.15
C HIS A 66 10.01 2.15 -8.61
N ARG A 67 10.82 2.85 -7.79
CA ARG A 67 12.22 3.14 -8.15
C ARG A 67 13.10 1.89 -8.13
N SER A 68 12.87 1.00 -7.18
CA SER A 68 13.74 -0.16 -6.93
C SER A 68 13.47 -1.34 -7.87
N PHE A 69 12.23 -1.53 -8.32
CA PHE A 69 11.82 -2.76 -9.02
C PHE A 69 11.31 -2.54 -10.44
N ARG A 70 10.76 -1.37 -10.77
CA ARG A 70 10.11 -1.13 -12.07
C ARG A 70 11.01 -1.42 -13.27
N LYS A 71 12.29 -1.04 -13.23
CA LYS A 71 13.22 -1.31 -14.35
C LYS A 71 13.43 -2.81 -14.56
N ARG A 72 13.70 -3.56 -13.49
CA ARG A 72 13.91 -5.01 -13.55
C ARG A 72 12.64 -5.74 -13.99
N PHE A 73 11.48 -5.32 -13.47
CA PHE A 73 10.18 -5.85 -13.85
C PHE A 73 9.90 -5.64 -15.35
N VAL A 74 10.06 -4.42 -15.86
CA VAL A 74 9.86 -4.12 -17.29
C VAL A 74 10.83 -4.91 -18.18
N GLN A 75 12.10 -5.04 -17.79
CA GLN A 75 13.06 -5.85 -18.56
C GLN A 75 12.67 -7.33 -18.64
N HIS A 76 12.22 -7.91 -17.53
CA HIS A 76 11.90 -9.32 -17.47
C HIS A 76 10.58 -9.65 -18.21
N PHE A 77 9.57 -8.80 -18.05
CA PHE A 77 8.20 -9.10 -18.52
C PHE A 77 7.78 -8.34 -19.79
N HIS A 78 8.45 -7.25 -20.18
CA HIS A 78 8.01 -6.37 -21.27
C HIS A 78 9.03 -6.12 -22.38
N GLN A 79 10.23 -6.73 -22.35
CA GLN A 79 11.22 -6.62 -23.43
C GLN A 79 11.28 -7.85 -24.38
N GLN A 80 10.32 -8.77 -24.27
CA GLN A 80 10.18 -9.93 -25.17
C GLN A 80 9.16 -9.66 -26.30
N GLY A 81 9.08 -8.42 -26.79
CA GLY A 81 8.21 -8.00 -27.89
C GLY A 81 9.03 -7.44 -29.05
#